data_AF-G8DUQ6-F1
#
_entry.id   AF-G8DUQ6-F1
#
_cell.length_a   1.000
_cell.length_b   1.000
_cell.length_c   1.000
_cell.angle_alpha   90.00
_cell.angle_beta   90.00
_cell.angle_gamma   90.00
#
_symmetry.space_group_name_H-M   'P 1'
#
loop_
_entity.id
_entity.type
_entity.pdbx_description
1 polymer ?
#
loop_
_entity_poly.entity_id
_entity_poly.type
_entity_poly.pdbx_seq_one_letter_code
_entity_poly.pdbx_strand_id
1 'polypeptide(L)'
;RIENSTNRQVTFSKRRAGIFKKAREIGVLCDAEVGVVIFSSAGGKLYDYCSPKTTLSRILEKYQTNSGKILWDEKHKSLSAEIDRIKK
;
A
#
# COMPACT_ATOMS: atom_id res chain seq x y z
N ARG A 1 -3.82 -22.39 6.63
CA ARG A 1 -4.78 -21.27 6.49
C ARG A 1 -5.82 -21.43 7.60
N ILE A 2 -6.43 -20.36 8.13
CA ILE A 2 -7.54 -20.53 9.09
C ILE A 2 -8.76 -20.96 8.28
N GLU A 3 -9.27 -22.17 8.47
CA GLU A 3 -10.32 -22.72 7.61
C GLU A 3 -11.70 -22.12 7.91
N ASN A 4 -12.06 -22.00 9.18
CA ASN A 4 -13.29 -21.35 9.61
C ASN A 4 -13.33 -19.88 9.15
N SER A 5 -14.33 -19.52 8.35
CA SER A 5 -14.46 -18.20 7.72
C SER A 5 -14.60 -17.06 8.72
N THR A 6 -15.45 -17.22 9.73
CA THR A 6 -15.67 -16.23 10.80
C THR A 6 -14.40 -16.00 11.60
N ASN A 7 -13.75 -17.07 12.07
CA ASN A 7 -12.48 -16.98 12.81
C ASN A 7 -11.39 -16.32 11.97
N ARG A 8 -11.34 -16.63 10.66
CA ARG A 8 -10.40 -16.02 9.74
C ARG A 8 -10.65 -14.52 9.60
N GLN A 9 -11.89 -14.08 9.46
CA GLN A 9 -12.23 -12.66 9.33
C GLN A 9 -11.94 -11.87 10.61
N VAL A 10 -12.30 -12.42 11.77
CA VAL A 10 -11.99 -11.80 13.08
C VAL A 10 -10.47 -11.71 13.27
N THR A 11 -9.75 -12.79 13.01
CA THR A 11 -8.29 -12.82 13.14
C THR A 11 -7.62 -11.85 12.16
N PHE A 12 -8.09 -11.79 10.91
CA PHE A 12 -7.60 -10.86 9.91
C PHE A 12 -7.75 -9.41 10.38
N SER A 13 -8.93 -9.03 10.86
CA SER A 13 -9.19 -7.67 11.34
C SER A 13 -8.27 -7.29 12.50
N LYS A 14 -8.10 -8.17 13.49
CA LYS A 14 -7.22 -7.93 14.64
C LYS A 14 -5.74 -7.84 14.23
N ARG A 15 -5.27 -8.78 13.41
CA ARG A 15 -3.85 -8.81 12.97
C ARG A 15 -3.52 -7.66 12.04
N ARG A 16 -4.42 -7.30 11.11
CA ARG A 16 -4.26 -6.12 10.24
C ARG A 16 -4.12 -4.85 11.05
N ALA A 17 -5.00 -4.63 12.03
CA ALA A 17 -4.91 -3.47 12.92
C ALA A 17 -3.58 -3.44 13.71
N GLY A 18 -3.13 -4.60 14.21
CA GLY A 18 -1.83 -4.72 14.86
C GLY A 18 -0.65 -4.36 13.95
N ILE A 19 -0.65 -4.84 12.70
CA ILE A 19 0.38 -4.52 11.70
C ILE A 19 0.40 -3.01 11.42
N PHE A 20 -0.76 -2.38 11.23
CA PHE A 20 -0.85 -0.94 10.99
C PHE A 20 -0.32 -0.13 12.18
N LYS A 21 -0.62 -0.56 13.41
CA LYS A 21 -0.05 0.07 14.61
C LYS A 21 1.47 -0.02 14.63
N LYS A 22 2.06 -1.18 14.32
CA LYS A 22 3.52 -1.36 14.24
C LYS A 22 4.18 -0.55 13.13
N ALA A 23 3.56 -0.50 11.94
CA ALA A 23 4.04 0.34 10.84
C ALA A 23 4.08 1.82 11.24
N ARG A 24 3.04 2.30 11.95
CA ARG A 24 3.02 3.66 12.51
C ARG A 24 4.12 3.88 13.55
N GLU A 25 4.29 2.95 14.48
CA GLU A 25 5.35 3.04 15.50
C GLU A 25 6.73 3.17 14.86
N ILE A 26 7.05 2.35 13.84
CA ILE A 26 8.31 2.45 13.09
C ILE A 26 8.45 3.82 12.42
N GLY A 27 7.40 4.29 11.73
CA GLY A 27 7.46 5.58 11.05
C GLY A 27 7.70 6.75 11.99
N VAL A 28 7.11 6.73 13.20
CA VAL A 28 7.31 7.77 14.21
C VAL A 28 8.67 7.66 14.90
N LEU A 29 9.06 6.47 15.35
CA LEU A 29 10.27 6.27 16.16
C LEU A 29 11.56 6.45 15.36
N CYS A 30 11.52 6.14 14.05
CA CYS A 30 12.70 6.16 13.20
C CYS A 30 12.67 7.26 12.13
N ASP A 31 11.69 8.17 12.16
CA ASP A 31 11.40 9.16 11.11
C ASP A 31 11.42 8.55 9.69
N ALA A 32 10.77 7.39 9.56
CA ALA A 32 10.76 6.61 8.33
C ALA A 32 9.42 6.73 7.59
N GLU A 33 9.47 6.78 6.25
CA GLU A 33 8.29 6.61 5.42
C GLU A 33 7.94 5.13 5.32
N VAL A 34 6.72 4.77 5.73
CA VAL A 34 6.27 3.37 5.77
C VAL A 34 4.92 3.23 5.07
N GLY A 35 4.82 2.23 4.20
CA GLY A 35 3.58 1.84 3.52
C GLY A 35 3.31 0.35 3.70
N VAL A 36 2.04 -0.01 3.91
CA VAL A 36 1.58 -1.40 4.01
C VAL A 36 0.37 -1.58 3.10
N VAL A 37 0.39 -2.59 2.25
CA VAL A 37 -0.71 -2.95 1.36
C VAL A 37 -1.10 -4.40 1.62
N ILE A 38 -2.40 -4.66 1.86
CA ILE A 38 -2.92 -5.99 2.18
C ILE A 38 -4.15 -6.27 1.32
N PHE A 39 -4.09 -7.37 0.56
CA PHE A 39 -5.23 -7.90 -0.17
C PHE A 39 -5.86 -9.04 0.64
N SER A 40 -7.14 -8.89 1.01
CA SER A 40 -7.88 -9.97 1.64
C SER A 40 -8.31 -11.00 0.61
N SER A 41 -7.94 -12.26 0.80
CA SER A 41 -8.45 -13.37 -0.01
C SER A 41 -9.97 -13.57 0.13
N ALA A 42 -10.55 -13.08 1.24
CA ALA A 42 -12.00 -13.02 1.41
C ALA A 42 -12.51 -11.69 0.85
N GLY A 43 -13.22 -11.75 -0.28
CA GLY A 43 -13.88 -10.60 -0.89
C GLY A 43 -12.97 -9.64 -1.68
N GLY A 44 -11.70 -9.97 -1.88
CA GLY A 44 -10.77 -9.20 -2.73
C GLY A 44 -10.47 -7.78 -2.25
N LYS A 45 -10.92 -7.42 -1.04
CA LYS A 45 -10.85 -6.05 -0.54
C LYS A 45 -9.41 -5.65 -0.24
N LEU A 46 -9.04 -4.49 -0.76
CA LEU A 46 -7.79 -3.81 -0.46
C LEU A 46 -7.88 -3.09 0.89
N TYR A 47 -6.81 -3.22 1.67
CA TYR A 47 -6.59 -2.43 2.87
C TYR A 47 -5.15 -1.93 2.86
N ASP A 48 -4.98 -0.65 3.16
CA ASP A 48 -3.67 -0.03 3.18
C ASP A 48 -3.48 0.88 4.39
N TYR A 49 -2.21 1.12 4.68
CA TYR A 49 -1.74 2.14 5.61
C TYR A 49 -0.55 2.85 4.97
N CYS A 50 -0.49 4.17 5.12
CA CYS A 50 0.65 4.97 4.70
C CYS A 50 0.99 5.99 5.79
N SER A 51 2.28 6.26 5.98
CA SER A 51 2.73 7.27 6.93
C SER A 51 2.20 8.66 6.58
N PRO A 52 1.84 9.53 7.56
CA PRO A 52 1.10 10.77 7.30
C PRO A 52 1.79 11.79 6.38
N LYS A 53 3.12 11.75 6.29
CA LYS A 53 3.91 12.70 5.48
C LYS A 53 4.03 12.28 4.01
N THR A 54 3.45 11.15 3.61
CA THR A 54 3.60 10.61 2.26
C THR A 54 2.32 9.92 1.79
N THR A 55 2.29 9.52 0.51
CA THR A 55 1.16 8.78 -0.09
C THR A 55 1.64 7.44 -0.61
N LEU A 56 0.73 6.49 -0.79
CA LEU A 56 1.09 5.18 -1.35
C LEU A 56 1.75 5.32 -2.72
N SER A 57 1.21 6.17 -3.60
CA SER A 57 1.80 6.46 -4.92
C SER A 57 3.25 6.91 -4.82
N ARG A 58 3.54 7.83 -3.88
CA ARG A 58 4.91 8.35 -3.69
C ARG A 58 5.88 7.31 -3.15
N ILE A 59 5.43 6.43 -2.24
CA ILE A 59 6.25 5.29 -1.80
C ILE A 59 6.53 4.34 -2.95
N LEU A 60 5.53 4.03 -3.78
CA LEU A 60 5.68 3.14 -4.93
C LEU A 60 6.61 3.73 -6.00
N GLU A 61 6.50 5.03 -6.28
CA GLU A 61 7.44 5.77 -7.14
C GLU A 61 8.87 5.68 -6.60
N LYS A 62 9.08 5.97 -5.31
CA LYS A 62 10.40 5.83 -4.68
C LYS A 62 10.91 4.40 -4.78
N TYR A 63 10.05 3.40 -4.57
CA TYR A 63 10.44 2.00 -4.71
C TYR A 63 10.88 1.67 -6.13
N GLN A 64 10.11 2.07 -7.15
CA GLN A 64 10.46 1.87 -8.55
C GLN A 64 11.82 2.51 -8.89
N THR A 65 12.01 3.78 -8.50
CA THR A 65 13.27 4.51 -8.76
C THR A 65 14.48 3.88 -8.08
N ASN A 66 14.35 3.43 -6.83
CA ASN A 66 15.48 2.90 -6.06
C ASN A 66 15.74 1.41 -6.28
N SER A 67 14.72 0.61 -6.62
CA SER A 67 14.87 -0.83 -6.85
C SER A 67 15.08 -1.18 -8.33
N GLY A 68 14.87 -0.23 -9.24
CA GLY A 68 14.88 -0.47 -10.70
C GLY A 68 13.72 -1.31 -11.19
N LYS A 69 12.77 -1.68 -10.33
CA LYS A 69 11.60 -2.48 -10.72
C LYS A 69 10.54 -1.61 -11.35
N ILE A 70 10.11 -1.99 -12.54
CA ILE A 70 9.01 -1.34 -13.24
C ILE A 70 7.70 -1.80 -12.61
N LEU A 71 7.00 -0.89 -11.94
CA LEU A 71 5.67 -1.13 -11.38
C LEU A 71 4.56 -0.75 -12.36
N TRP A 72 4.80 0.25 -13.20
CA TRP A 72 3.84 0.78 -14.17
C TRP A 72 4.28 0.39 -15.58
N ASP A 73 3.38 -0.23 -16.34
CA ASP A 73 3.64 -0.52 -17.75
C ASP A 73 3.68 0.76 -18.60
N GLU A 74 4.16 0.64 -19.84
CA GLU A 74 4.25 1.77 -20.78
C GLU A 74 2.88 2.40 -21.05
N LYS A 75 1.80 1.62 -20.97
CA LYS A 75 0.44 2.10 -21.18
C LYS A 75 -0.01 3.04 -20.06
N HIS A 76 0.29 2.70 -18.81
CA HIS A 76 0.07 3.54 -17.63
C HIS A 76 0.87 4.85 -17.71
N LYS A 77 2.13 4.79 -18.17
CA LYS A 77 2.95 5.99 -18.37
C LYS A 77 2.35 6.92 -19.43
N SER A 78 1.96 6.36 -20.59
CA SER A 78 1.35 7.13 -21.68
C SER A 78 0.05 7.81 -21.24
N LEU A 79 -0.80 7.10 -20.49
CA LEU A 79 -2.06 7.64 -19.99
C LEU A 79 -1.84 8.77 -18.99
N SER A 80 -0.86 8.63 -18.07
CA SER A 80 -0.52 9.71 -17.13
C SER A 80 -0.06 10.97 -17.87
N ALA A 81 0.81 10.82 -18.87
CA ALA A 81 1.30 11.94 -19.67
C ALA A 81 0.18 12.64 -20.46
N GLU A 82 -0.84 11.91 -20.89
CA GLU A 82 -2.00 12.47 -21.56
C GLU A 82 -2.94 13.21 -20.60
N ILE A 83 -3.19 12.67 -19.41
CA ILE A 83 -3.95 13.34 -18.34
C ILE A 83 -3.28 14.67 -17.96
N ASP A 84 -1.96 14.69 -17.82
CA ASP A 84 -1.21 15.90 -17.47
C ASP A 84 -1.25 16.96 -18.58
N ARG A 85 -1.33 16.53 -19.85
CA ARG A 85 -1.53 17.44 -21.00
C ARG A 85 -2.92 18.07 -21.01
N ILE A 86 -3.96 17.32 -20.63
CA ILE A 86 -5.36 17.79 -20.64
C ILE A 86 -5.68 18.70 -19.44
N LYS A 87 -5.01 18.50 -18.31
CA LYS A 87 -5.15 19.35 -17.11
C LYS A 87 -4.46 20.71 -17.24
N LYS A 88 -3.70 20.93 -18.31
CA LYS A 88 -2.95 22.15 -18.60
C LYS A 88 -3.77 23.08 -19.49
#